data_AF-A0A8C2FI75-F1
#
_entry.id   AF-A0A8C2FI75-F1
#
_cell.length_a   1.000
_cell.length_b   1.000
_cell.length_c   1.000
_cell.angle_alpha   90.00
_cell.angle_beta   90.00
_cell.angle_gamma   90.00
#
_symmetry.space_group_name_H-M   'P 1'
#
loop_
_entity.id
_entity.type
_entity.pdbx_description
1 polymer ?
#
loop_
_entity_poly.entity_id
_entity_poly.type
_entity_poly.pdbx_seq_one_letter_code
_entity_poly.pdbx_strand_id
1 'polypeptide(L)' 'MRDTPLSNCERRFLLKAVEEKKRLDGRQTYDYRNIKITFGTDYGCCIVELGRTRVLCQVSCELVPPKDSRPTEGI' A
#
# COMPACT_ATOMS: atom_id res chain seq x y z
N MET A 1 4.30 5.30 -20.14
CA MET A 1 5.05 6.30 -19.34
C MET A 1 6.44 5.73 -19.13
N ARG A 2 7.52 6.49 -19.36
CA ARG A 2 8.88 5.99 -19.12
C ARG A 2 9.23 6.21 -17.65
N ASP A 3 9.85 5.22 -17.03
CA ASP A 3 10.35 5.36 -15.67
C ASP A 3 11.48 6.39 -15.63
N THR A 4 11.51 7.19 -14.57
CA THR A 4 12.62 8.12 -14.32
C THR A 4 13.90 7.32 -14.05
N PRO A 5 14.98 7.55 -14.81
CA PRO A 5 16.23 6.81 -14.61
C PRO A 5 16.89 7.18 -13.29
N LEU A 6 17.43 6.18 -12.59
CA LEU A 6 18.16 6.36 -11.33
C LEU A 6 19.63 6.72 -11.59
N SER A 7 20.13 7.80 -10.97
CA SER A 7 21.52 8.20 -11.10
C SER A 7 22.47 7.25 -10.35
N ASN A 8 23.70 7.09 -10.88
CA ASN A 8 24.76 6.34 -10.22
C ASN A 8 25.13 6.93 -8.86
N CYS A 9 25.06 8.26 -8.72
CA CYS A 9 25.34 8.94 -7.45
C CYS A 9 24.28 8.61 -6.40
N GLU A 10 22.99 8.64 -6.77
CA GLU A 10 21.87 8.32 -5.89
C GLU A 10 21.95 6.87 -5.42
N ARG A 11 22.24 5.94 -6.34
CA ARG A 11 22.43 4.52 -6.02
C ARG A 11 23.55 4.32 -4.99
N ARG A 12 24.73 4.92 -5.23
CA ARG A 12 25.88 4.78 -4.32
C ARG A 12 25.60 5.40 -2.95
N PHE A 13 24.90 6.53 -2.91
CA PHE A 13 24.51 7.19 -1.66
C PHE A 13 23.53 6.33 -0.85
N LEU A 14 22.51 5.77 -1.51
CA LEU A 14 21.53 4.88 -0.88
C LEU A 14 22.20 3.65 -0.25
N LEU A 15 23.12 2.99 -0.98
CA LEU A 15 23.82 1.81 -0.47
C LEU A 15 24.65 2.13 0.78
N LYS A 16 25.41 3.24 0.77
CA LYS A 16 26.17 3.68 1.95
C LYS A 16 25.27 4.00 3.14
N ALA A 17 24.14 4.67 2.93
CA ALA A 17 23.20 4.97 4.00
C ALA A 17 22.62 3.69 4.64
N VAL A 18 22.36 2.67 3.83
CA VAL A 18 21.89 1.36 4.30
C VAL A 18 22.96 0.62 5.09
N GLU A 19 24.24 0.67 4.67
CA GLU A 19 25.38 0.13 5.44
C GLU A 19 25.47 0.79 6.83
N GLU A 20 25.21 2.09 6.93
CA GLU A 20 25.14 2.84 8.19
C GLU A 20 23.82 2.64 8.97
N LYS A 21 22.92 1.76 8.49
CA LYS A 21 21.57 1.52 9.05
C LYS A 21 20.69 2.77 9.13
N LYS A 22 20.92 3.75 8.25
CA LYS A 22 20.14 5.00 8.16
C LYS A 22 19.15 4.95 7.02
N ARG A 23 17.94 5.45 7.26
CA ARG A 23 16.93 5.67 6.22
C ARG A 23 16.86 7.15 5.84
N LEU A 24 16.50 7.43 4.59
CA LEU A 24 16.39 8.80 4.04
C LEU A 24 15.33 9.66 4.75
N ASP A 25 14.29 9.04 5.27
CA ASP A 25 13.17 9.70 5.93
C ASP A 25 13.27 9.69 7.47
N GLY A 26 14.45 9.35 8.00
CA GLY A 26 14.76 9.41 9.44
C GLY A 26 14.16 8.31 10.31
N ARG A 27 13.41 7.36 9.71
CA ARG A 27 12.84 6.19 10.40
C ARG A 27 13.89 5.14 10.75
N GLN A 28 13.62 4.29 11.75
CA GLN A 28 14.42 3.10 12.00
C GLN A 28 14.17 2.02 10.95
N THR A 29 15.02 1.00 10.92
CA THR A 29 14.98 -0.09 9.91
C THR A 29 13.65 -0.86 9.91
N TYR A 30 12.98 -0.95 11.06
CA TYR A 30 11.75 -1.71 11.24
C TYR A 30 10.49 -0.84 11.42
N ASP A 31 10.61 0.48 11.34
CA ASP A 31 9.47 1.37 11.49
C ASP A 31 8.65 1.45 10.21
N TYR A 32 7.33 1.32 10.34
CA TYR A 32 6.40 1.62 9.25
C TYR A 32 6.32 3.13 8.99
N ARG A 33 5.83 3.51 7.79
CA ARG A 33 5.43 4.92 7.55
C ARG A 33 4.12 5.16 8.30
N ASN A 34 3.84 6.42 8.61
CA ASN A 34 2.56 6.79 9.22
C ASN A 34 1.37 6.27 8.39
N ILE A 35 0.44 5.59 9.04
CA ILE A 35 -0.76 5.04 8.41
C ILE A 35 -1.93 5.95 8.77
N LYS A 36 -2.66 6.41 7.75
CA LYS A 36 -3.89 7.18 7.91
C LYS A 36 -5.03 6.45 7.21
N ILE A 37 -6.13 6.26 7.92
CA ILE A 37 -7.35 5.65 7.39
C ILE A 37 -8.42 6.74 7.36
N THR A 38 -8.99 6.97 6.19
CA THR A 38 -10.07 7.94 5.97
C THR A 38 -11.28 7.21 5.41
N PHE A 39 -12.44 7.39 6.02
CA PHE A 39 -13.69 6.79 5.57
C PHE A 39 -14.42 7.75 4.62
N GLY A 40 -14.99 7.20 3.56
CA GLY A 40 -15.83 7.94 2.62
C GLY A 40 -17.22 8.26 3.20
N THR A 41 -18.06 8.88 2.38
CA THR A 41 -19.48 9.13 2.73
C THR A 41 -20.29 7.85 2.77
N ASP A 42 -19.99 6.93 1.85
CA ASP A 42 -20.75 5.70 1.68
C ASP A 42 -20.14 4.56 2.50
N TYR A 43 -21.00 3.70 3.04
CA TYR A 43 -20.56 2.47 3.69
C TYR A 43 -19.78 1.59 2.69
N GLY A 44 -18.66 1.04 3.16
CA GLY A 44 -17.76 0.25 2.33
C GLY A 44 -16.69 1.04 1.57
N CYS A 45 -16.66 2.37 1.68
CA CYS A 45 -15.62 3.22 1.08
C CYS A 45 -14.52 3.57 2.10
N CYS A 46 -13.25 3.26 1.78
CA CYS A 46 -12.12 3.75 2.57
C CYS A 46 -10.89 4.09 1.72
N ILE A 47 -10.14 5.10 2.19
CA ILE A 47 -8.85 5.50 1.63
C ILE A 47 -7.80 5.27 2.71
N VAL A 48 -6.79 4.47 2.39
CA VAL A 48 -5.66 4.18 3.28
C VAL A 48 -4.40 4.82 2.71
N GLU A 49 -3.71 5.58 3.53
CA GLU A 49 -2.46 6.26 3.18
C GLU A 49 -1.34 5.70 4.05
N LEU A 50 -0.33 5.10 3.42
CA LEU A 50 0.92 4.66 4.06
C LEU A 50 2.03 5.62 3.62
N GLY A 51 2.15 6.73 4.34
CA GLY A 51 2.93 7.89 3.92
C GLY A 51 2.43 8.47 2.59
N ARG A 52 3.23 8.34 1.52
CA ARG A 52 2.88 8.83 0.17
C ARG A 52 2.14 7.80 -0.69
N THR A 53 2.03 6.55 -0.23
CA THR A 53 1.30 5.50 -0.95
C THR A 53 -0.16 5.57 -0.55
N ARG A 54 -1.07 5.76 -1.52
CA ARG A 54 -2.52 5.87 -1.28
C ARG A 54 -3.25 4.75 -2.00
N VAL A 55 -4.17 4.10 -1.30
CA VAL A 55 -5.00 3.00 -1.82
C VAL A 55 -6.46 3.33 -1.54
N LEU A 56 -7.32 3.14 -2.53
CA LEU A 56 -8.77 3.26 -2.43
C LEU A 56 -9.38 1.85 -2.38
N CYS A 57 -10.34 1.64 -1.49
CA CYS A 57 -11.13 0.43 -1.41
C CYS A 57 -12.62 0.78 -1.41
N GLN A 58 -13.41 0.01 -2.17
CA GLN A 58 -14.87 0.07 -2.19
C GLN A 58 -15.41 -1.35 -2.13
N VAL A 59 -16.33 -1.61 -1.22
CA VAL A 59 -17.03 -2.89 -1.11
C VAL A 59 -18.44 -2.76 -1.69
N SER A 60 -18.85 -3.77 -2.46
CA SER A 60 -20.22 -3.95 -2.95
C SER A 60 -20.67 -5.40 -2.72
N CYS A 61 -21.98 -5.64 -2.68
CA CYS A 61 -22.54 -6.97 -2.59
C CYS A 61 -23.72 -7.14 -3.54
N GLU A 62 -23.90 -8.35 -4.04
CA GLU A 62 -24.98 -8.74 -4.95
C GLU A 62 -25.52 -10.12 -4.56
N LEU A 63 -26.80 -10.39 -4.86
CA LEU A 63 -27.41 -11.69 -4.66
C LEU A 63 -27.24 -12.53 -5.92
N VAL A 64 -26.48 -13.61 -5.82
CA VAL A 64 -26.13 -14.51 -6.93
C VAL A 64 -26.24 -15.96 -6.44
N PRO A 65 -26.66 -16.94 -7.28
CA PRO A 65 -26.61 -18.36 -6.90
C PRO A 65 -25.18 -18.80 -6.56
N PRO A 66 -24.98 -19.65 -5.53
CA PRO A 66 -23.66 -20.16 -5.16
C PRO A 66 -23.11 -21.10 -6.24
N LYS A 67 -21.80 -21.37 -6.18
CA LYS A 67 -21.16 -22.32 -7.09
C LYS A 67 -21.61 -23.75 -6.75
N ASP A 68 -21.89 -24.56 -7.76
CA ASP A 68 -22.32 -25.97 -7.56
C ASP A 68 -21.32 -26.80 -6.75
N SER A 69 -20.03 -26.50 -6.87
CA SER A 69 -18.97 -27.18 -6.10
C SER A 69 -18.96 -26.81 -4.61
N ARG A 70 -19.57 -25.68 -4.24
CA ARG A 70 -19.56 -25.04 -2.92
C ARG A 70 -20.92 -24.38 -2.65
N PRO A 71 -22.00 -25.17 -2.47
CA PRO A 71 -23.37 -24.65 -2.42
C PRO A 71 -23.72 -23.93 -1.10
N THR A 72 -22.92 -24.07 -0.06
CA THR A 72 -23.17 -23.52 1.28
C THR A 72 -22.32 -22.28 1.62
N GLU A 73 -21.53 -21.75 0.68
CA GLU A 73 -20.71 -20.55 0.87
C GLU A 73 -20.89 -19.53 -0.26
N GLY A 74 -20.70 -18.24 0.08
CA GLY A 74 -20.63 -17.15 -0.90
C GLY A 74 -19.30 -17.16 -1.66
N ILE A 75 -19.20 -16.29 -2.67
CA ILE A 75 -17.97 -16.08 -3.45
C ILE A 75 -17.03 -15.09 -2.75
#